data_AF-A0A847H3F6-F1
#
_entry.id   AF-A0A847H3F6-F1
#
_cell.length_a   1.000
_cell.length_b   1.000
_cell.length_c   1.000
_cell.angle_alpha   90.00
_cell.angle_beta   90.00
_cell.angle_gamma   90.00
#
_symmetry.space_group_name_H-M   'P 1'
#
loop_
_entity.id
_entity.type
_entity.pdbx_description
1 polymer ?
#
loop_
_entity_poly.entity_id
_entity_poly.type
_entity_poly.pdbx_seq_one_letter_code
_entity_poly.pdbx_strand_id
1 'polypeptide(L)'
;MNLHFKQIKDLLGLKCSHRRAMFENCKFCPDCGKKIMFKWALIRCQFCGHYRKAVLDVFGRVKPKAKYCFYCGSDKWRSQTYYKDNIPDSLKALSVMKIEAETLKFGDLTGRTKIWISKLK
;
A
#
# COMPACT_ATOMS: atom_id res chain seq x y z
N MET A 1 10.56 25.18 -15.42
CA MET A 1 11.17 23.83 -15.40
C MET A 1 10.74 23.12 -14.11
N ASN A 2 9.51 22.56 -14.05
CA ASN A 2 9.01 21.84 -12.86
C ASN A 2 7.81 20.94 -13.27
N LEU A 3 8.04 20.04 -14.21
CA LEU A 3 7.06 18.98 -14.51
C LEU A 3 7.27 17.84 -13.51
N HIS A 4 6.56 17.98 -12.39
CA HIS A 4 5.92 16.90 -11.63
C HIS A 4 6.61 15.52 -11.64
N PHE A 5 7.54 15.32 -10.71
CA PHE A 5 8.09 14.00 -10.30
C PHE A 5 7.00 12.94 -10.01
N LYS A 6 5.78 13.39 -9.71
CA LYS A 6 4.58 12.57 -9.51
C LYS A 6 4.14 11.86 -10.81
N GLN A 7 4.13 12.58 -11.93
CA GLN A 7 3.70 12.06 -13.22
C GLN A 7 4.64 10.96 -13.74
N ILE A 8 5.95 11.08 -13.51
CA ILE A 8 6.93 10.08 -13.95
C ILE A 8 6.73 8.74 -13.22
N LYS A 9 6.39 8.75 -11.92
CA LYS A 9 6.14 7.51 -11.16
C LYS A 9 4.86 6.80 -11.59
N ASP A 10 3.85 7.59 -11.97
CA ASP A 10 2.59 7.08 -12.52
C ASP A 10 2.81 6.55 -13.95
N LEU A 11 3.61 7.25 -14.78
CA LEU A 11 4.01 6.84 -16.14
C LEU A 11 4.87 5.57 -16.17
N LEU A 12 5.81 5.43 -15.23
CA LEU A 12 6.69 4.26 -15.10
C LEU A 12 5.99 3.03 -14.54
N GLY A 13 4.68 3.08 -14.30
CA GLY A 13 3.94 1.89 -13.88
C GLY A 13 4.21 1.47 -12.44
N LEU A 14 4.97 2.23 -11.65
CA LEU A 14 5.51 1.76 -10.37
C LEU A 14 4.51 1.77 -9.21
N LYS A 15 3.47 2.61 -9.27
CA LYS A 15 2.38 2.65 -8.28
C LYS A 15 1.04 2.91 -8.96
N CYS A 16 -0.07 2.51 -8.33
CA CYS A 16 -1.39 2.95 -8.73
C CYS A 16 -1.86 4.02 -7.74
N SER A 17 -2.07 5.24 -8.24
CA SER A 17 -2.56 6.38 -7.47
C SER A 17 -4.00 6.77 -7.85
N HIS A 18 -4.63 6.02 -8.77
CA HIS A 18 -6.00 6.30 -9.22
C HIS A 18 -6.99 6.15 -8.08
N ARG A 19 -7.89 7.12 -7.93
CA ARG A 19 -8.93 7.13 -6.90
C ARG A 19 -9.82 5.89 -6.98
N ARG A 20 -10.12 5.40 -8.19
CA ARG A 20 -10.96 4.21 -8.39
C ARG A 20 -10.26 2.90 -8.05
N ALA A 21 -8.93 2.92 -7.94
CA ALA A 21 -8.19 1.79 -7.38
C ALA A 21 -8.47 1.61 -5.88
N MET A 22 -8.97 2.65 -5.21
CA MET A 22 -9.23 2.63 -3.77
C MET A 22 -10.63 2.11 -3.41
N PHE A 23 -11.44 1.72 -4.40
CA PHE A 23 -12.71 1.05 -4.11
C PHE A 23 -12.45 -0.34 -3.55
N GLU A 24 -12.94 -0.55 -2.33
CA GLU A 24 -12.93 -1.84 -1.66
C GLU A 24 -13.68 -2.83 -2.57
N ASN A 25 -13.03 -3.93 -2.94
CA ASN A 25 -13.51 -5.05 -3.77
C ASN A 25 -13.01 -5.13 -5.22
N CYS A 26 -12.25 -4.14 -5.71
CA CYS A 26 -11.59 -4.28 -7.01
C CYS A 26 -10.23 -5.00 -6.86
N LYS A 27 -10.07 -6.19 -7.45
CA LYS A 27 -8.78 -6.90 -7.53
C LYS A 27 -7.80 -6.23 -8.52
N PHE A 28 -8.31 -5.37 -9.40
CA PHE A 28 -7.55 -4.65 -10.41
C PHE A 28 -8.04 -3.20 -10.49
N CYS A 29 -7.13 -2.28 -10.81
CA CYS A 29 -7.50 -0.88 -11.06
C CYS A 29 -8.24 -0.76 -12.40
N PRO A 30 -9.45 -0.18 -12.43
CA PRO A 30 -10.19 -0.01 -13.69
C PRO A 30 -9.52 0.96 -14.66
N ASP A 31 -8.74 1.92 -14.15
CA ASP A 31 -8.11 2.95 -14.98
C ASP A 31 -6.74 2.51 -15.55
N CYS A 32 -6.06 1.53 -14.94
CA CYS A 32 -4.71 1.12 -15.39
C CYS A 32 -4.43 -0.38 -15.40
N GLY A 33 -5.41 -1.23 -15.08
CA GLY A 33 -5.30 -2.69 -15.14
C GLY A 33 -4.35 -3.32 -14.11
N LYS A 34 -3.65 -2.54 -13.27
CA LYS A 34 -2.74 -3.11 -12.26
C LYS A 34 -3.50 -3.87 -11.19
N LYS A 35 -2.95 -5.03 -10.79
CA LYS A 35 -3.47 -5.81 -9.67
C LYS A 35 -3.31 -5.02 -8.37
N ILE A 36 -4.39 -4.96 -7.61
CA ILE A 36 -4.46 -4.25 -6.34
C ILE A 36 -4.42 -5.28 -5.23
N MET A 37 -3.49 -5.10 -4.30
CA MET A 37 -3.39 -5.90 -3.09
C MET A 37 -3.70 -5.04 -1.88
N PHE A 38 -4.63 -5.52 -1.07
CA PHE A 38 -4.94 -4.94 0.23
C PHE A 38 -4.11 -5.64 1.29
N LYS A 39 -3.34 -4.86 2.04
CA LYS A 39 -2.55 -5.35 3.18
C LYS A 39 -2.95 -4.59 4.43
N TRP A 40 -3.07 -5.30 5.53
CA TRP A 40 -3.19 -4.70 6.85
C TRP A 40 -1.81 -4.41 7.40
N ALA A 41 -1.61 -3.22 7.95
CA ALA A 41 -0.38 -2.85 8.61
C ALA A 41 -0.63 -2.64 10.12
N LEU A 42 0.13 -3.36 10.92
CA LEU A 42 0.17 -3.29 12.38
C LEU A 42 1.48 -2.66 12.83
N ILE A 43 1.45 -2.04 14.00
CA ILE A 43 2.64 -1.47 14.62
C ILE A 43 2.79 -2.06 16.02
N ARG A 44 4.02 -2.45 16.35
CA ARG A 44 4.41 -2.83 17.72
C ARG A 44 5.51 -1.92 18.20
N CYS A 45 5.53 -1.66 19.51
CA CYS A 45 6.69 -1.05 20.14
C CYS A 45 7.89 -1.99 19.99
N GLN A 46 9.04 -1.45 19.59
CA GLN A 46 10.25 -2.25 19.43
C GLN A 46 10.82 -2.70 20.79
N PHE A 47 10.55 -1.95 21.86
CA PHE A 47 11.08 -2.22 23.18
C PHE A 47 10.22 -3.22 23.97
N CYS A 48 8.93 -2.91 24.18
CA CYS A 48 8.05 -3.76 25.01
C CYS A 48 7.13 -4.69 24.20
N GLY A 49 7.14 -4.61 22.87
CA GLY A 49 6.30 -5.45 22.00
C GLY A 49 4.81 -5.09 21.96
N HIS A 50 4.34 -4.16 22.80
CA HIS A 50 2.92 -3.80 22.85
C HIS A 50 2.43 -3.21 21.52
N TYR A 51 1.23 -3.61 21.10
CA TYR A 51 0.61 -3.11 19.86
C TYR A 51 0.22 -1.64 19.99
N ARG A 52 0.43 -0.87 18.93
CA ARG A 52 0.10 0.55 18.86
C ARG A 52 -0.84 0.78 17.69
N LYS A 53 -1.81 1.67 17.88
CA LYS A 53 -2.74 2.06 16.81
C LYS A 53 -1.97 2.66 15.64
N ALA A 54 -2.08 2.03 14.47
CA ALA A 54 -1.47 2.47 13.23
C ALA A 54 -2.35 3.49 12.50
N VAL A 55 -1.72 4.43 11.80
CA VAL A 55 -2.36 5.39 10.91
C VAL A 55 -1.50 5.58 9.66
N LEU A 56 -2.11 6.04 8.57
CA LEU A 56 -1.38 6.51 7.40
C LEU A 56 -1.04 7.98 7.56
N ASP A 57 0.18 8.36 7.18
CA ASP A 57 0.54 9.76 6.99
C ASP A 57 0.01 10.32 5.66
N VAL A 58 0.25 11.60 5.40
CA VAL A 58 -0.14 12.29 4.16
C VAL A 58 0.49 11.65 2.91
N PHE A 59 1.58 10.90 3.08
CA PHE A 59 2.30 10.20 2.01
C PHE A 59 1.95 8.69 1.94
N GLY A 60 0.98 8.21 2.71
CA GLY A 60 0.58 6.79 2.76
C GLY A 60 1.60 5.87 3.45
N ARG A 61 2.50 6.42 4.28
CA ARG A 61 3.41 5.65 5.12
C ARG A 61 2.72 5.31 6.44
N VAL A 62 2.94 4.09 6.90
CA VAL A 62 2.38 3.57 8.15
C VAL A 62 3.19 4.15 9.32
N LYS A 63 2.52 4.76 10.29
CA LYS A 63 3.14 5.29 11.53
C LYS A 63 2.21 5.11 12.73
N PRO A 64 2.71 5.11 13.97
CA PRO A 64 1.84 5.06 15.14
C PRO A 64 1.05 6.37 15.27
N LYS A 65 -0.20 6.28 15.76
CA LYS A 65 -1.06 7.44 16.03
C LYS A 65 -0.43 8.38 17.06
N ALA A 66 0.06 7.81 18.17
CA ALA A 66 0.77 8.53 19.21
C ALA A 66 2.28 8.45 18.98
N LYS A 67 3.02 9.53 19.29
CA LYS A 67 4.49 9.60 19.13
C LYS A 67 5.22 8.60 20.04
N TYR A 68 4.81 8.49 21.30
CA TYR A 68 5.42 7.62 22.29
C TYR A 68 4.54 6.41 22.64
N CYS A 69 5.16 5.30 23.05
CA CYS A 69 4.45 4.13 23.54
C CYS A 69 3.77 4.45 24.87
N PHE A 70 2.47 4.18 24.98
CA PHE A 70 1.74 4.41 26.22
C PHE A 70 2.23 3.53 27.38
N TYR A 71 2.82 2.36 27.07
CA TYR A 71 3.25 1.40 28.08
C TYR A 71 4.67 1.66 28.62
N CYS A 72 5.62 2.04 27.76
CA CYS A 72 7.03 2.19 28.16
C CYS A 72 7.68 3.52 27.76
N GLY A 73 6.93 4.45 27.17
CA GLY A 73 7.45 5.75 26.72
C GLY A 73 8.34 5.72 25.48
N SER A 74 8.73 4.55 24.96
CA SER A 74 9.62 4.46 23.79
C SER A 74 8.98 5.04 22.52
N ASP A 75 9.77 5.78 21.76
CA ASP A 75 9.43 6.27 20.41
C ASP A 75 9.75 5.26 19.31
N LYS A 76 10.48 4.18 19.62
CA LYS A 76 10.87 3.14 18.66
C LYS A 76 9.71 2.16 18.41
N TRP A 77 9.49 1.86 17.13
CA TRP A 77 8.43 0.95 16.70
C TRP A 77 8.83 0.20 15.42
N ARG A 78 8.18 -0.94 15.20
CA ARG A 78 8.32 -1.76 13.99
C ARG A 78 6.94 -2.02 13.39
N SER A 79 6.86 -1.98 12.06
CA SER A 79 5.63 -2.36 11.34
C SER A 79 5.65 -3.84 10.96
N GLN A 80 4.47 -4.44 10.93
CA GLN A 80 4.23 -5.79 10.45
C GLN A 80 3.05 -5.75 9.48
N THR A 81 3.17 -6.43 8.34
CA THR A 81 2.11 -6.48 7.33
C THR A 81 1.47 -7.86 7.26
N TYR A 82 0.16 -7.87 7.03
CA TYR A 82 -0.65 -9.06 6.82
C TYR A 82 -1.42 -8.89 5.52
N TYR A 83 -1.60 -9.98 4.77
CA TYR A 83 -2.57 -9.98 3.68
C TYR A 83 -3.99 -9.90 4.24
N LYS A 84 -4.94 -9.38 3.44
CA LYS A 84 -6.32 -9.07 3.86
C LYS A 84 -6.96 -10.15 4.75
N ASP A 85 -6.76 -11.42 4.38
CA ASP A 85 -7.44 -12.57 4.99
C ASP A 85 -6.70 -13.15 6.22
N ASN A 86 -5.48 -12.68 6.52
CA ASN A 86 -4.59 -13.30 7.50
C ASN A 86 -4.49 -12.53 8.83
N ILE A 87 -5.27 -11.46 9.03
CA ILE A 87 -5.21 -10.67 10.26
C ILE A 87 -6.26 -11.15 11.30
N PRO A 88 -5.85 -11.40 12.55
CA PRO A 88 -6.80 -11.67 13.65
C PRO A 88 -7.76 -10.49 13.88
N ASP A 89 -9.03 -10.78 14.15
CA ASP A 89 -10.06 -9.75 14.34
C ASP A 89 -9.72 -8.76 15.46
N SER A 90 -9.14 -9.24 16.55
CA SER A 90 -8.69 -8.43 17.68
C SER A 90 -7.66 -7.36 17.29
N LEU A 91 -6.89 -7.61 16.22
CA LEU A 91 -5.86 -6.69 15.75
C LEU A 91 -6.36 -5.73 14.65
N LYS A 92 -7.55 -5.96 14.07
CA LYS A 92 -8.12 -5.07 13.04
C LYS A 92 -8.36 -3.66 13.56
N ALA A 93 -8.78 -3.49 14.81
CA ALA A 93 -9.03 -2.18 15.41
C ALA A 93 -7.75 -1.33 15.60
N LEU A 94 -6.58 -1.98 15.66
CA LEU A 94 -5.28 -1.33 15.82
C LEU A 94 -4.52 -1.16 14.51
N SER A 95 -4.93 -1.86 13.46
CA SER A 95 -4.26 -1.87 12.16
C SER A 95 -4.84 -0.81 11.22
N VAL A 96 -4.13 -0.57 10.13
CA VAL A 96 -4.60 0.29 9.04
C VAL A 96 -4.48 -0.45 7.71
N MET A 97 -5.50 -0.36 6.88
CA MET A 97 -5.46 -0.95 5.55
C MET A 97 -4.63 -0.08 4.61
N LYS A 98 -3.67 -0.71 3.93
CA LYS A 98 -2.81 -0.09 2.94
C LYS A 98 -3.05 -0.77 1.60
N ILE A 99 -3.21 0.04 0.57
CA ILE A 99 -3.34 -0.41 -0.81
C ILE A 99 -1.95 -0.41 -1.44
N GLU A 100 -1.54 -1.55 -1.98
CA GLU A 100 -0.33 -1.68 -2.77
C GLU A 100 -0.71 -2.23 -4.15
N ALA A 101 -0.30 -1.51 -5.21
CA ALA A 101 -0.38 -2.05 -6.56
C ALA A 101 0.83 -2.95 -6.80
N GLU A 102 0.60 -4.10 -7.41
CA GLU A 102 1.69 -4.96 -7.86
C GLU A 102 2.48 -4.22 -8.93
N THR A 103 3.76 -4.00 -8.66
CA THR A 103 4.71 -3.53 -9.66
C THR A 103 5.03 -4.71 -10.55
N LEU A 104 4.68 -4.64 -11.83
CA LEU A 104 5.19 -5.57 -12.82
C LEU A 104 6.73 -5.52 -12.74
N LYS A 105 7.36 -6.63 -12.36
CA LYS A 105 8.81 -6.74 -12.47
C LYS A 105 9.10 -6.86 -13.95
N PHE A 106 10.04 -6.06 -14.44
CA PHE A 106 10.45 -6.09 -15.85
C PHE A 106 10.93 -7.48 -16.33
N GLY A 107 11.22 -8.41 -15.41
CA GLY A 107 11.54 -9.81 -15.71
C GLY A 107 10.36 -10.72 -16.06
N ASP A 108 9.10 -10.30 -15.82
CA ASP A 108 7.91 -11.10 -16.14
C ASP A 108 7.39 -10.85 -17.56
N LEU A 109 7.95 -9.86 -18.26
CA LEU A 109 7.75 -9.63 -19.69
C LEU A 109 8.54 -10.67 -20.48
N THR A 110 8.08 -11.92 -20.45
CA THR A 110 8.45 -12.84 -21.53
C THR A 110 8.03 -12.19 -22.85
N GLY A 111 8.87 -12.26 -23.89
CA GLY A 111 8.67 -11.61 -25.19
C GLY A 111 7.43 -12.04 -26.00
N ARG A 112 6.42 -12.62 -25.34
CA ARG A 112 5.16 -13.11 -25.88
C ARG A 112 3.96 -12.21 -25.59
N THR A 113 4.10 -11.16 -24.78
CA THR A 113 2.97 -10.27 -24.47
C THR A 113 2.65 -9.40 -25.69
N LYS A 114 1.62 -9.79 -26.45
CA LYS A 114 1.12 -9.03 -27.60
C LYS A 114 0.06 -8.04 -27.13
N ILE A 115 0.35 -6.75 -27.26
CA ILE A 115 -0.60 -5.66 -27.01
C ILE A 115 -1.27 -5.32 -28.34
N TRP A 116 -2.59 -5.40 -28.41
CA TRP A 116 -3.37 -4.99 -29.57
C TRP A 116 -3.88 -3.57 -29.37
N ILE A 117 -3.54 -2.67 -30.29
CA ILE A 117 -4.06 -1.30 -30.34
C ILE A 117 -5.01 -1.23 -31.54
N SER A 118 -6.31 -1.14 -31.29
CA SER A 118 -7.29 -0.81 -32.32
C SER A 118 -7.36 0.70 -32.50
N LYS A 119 -7.35 1.17 -33.74
CA LYS A 119 -7.66 2.57 -34.05
C LYS A 119 -9.14 2.80 -33.76
N LEU A 120 -9.43 3.76 -32.87
CA LEU A 120 -10.78 4.33 -32.75
C LEU A 120 -11.11 5.00 -34.08
N LYS A 121 -12.26 4.63 -34.66
CA LYS A 121 -12.84 5.31 -35.82
C LYS A 121 -13.51 6.61 -35.39
#